data_AF-X0XLD2-F1
#
_entry.id   AF-X0XLD2-F1
#
_cell.length_a   1.000
_cell.length_b   1.000
_cell.length_c   1.000
_cell.angle_alpha   90.00
_cell.angle_beta   90.00
_cell.angle_gamma   90.00
#
_symmetry.space_group_name_H-M   'P 1'
#
loop_
_entity.id
_entity.type
_entity.pdbx_description
1 polymer ?
#
loop_
_entity_poly.entity_id
_entity_poly.type
_entity_poly.pdbx_seq_one_letter_code
_entity_poly.pdbx_strand_id
1 'polypeptide(L)'
;AIKALLERGGGSRGSHLVADPAGALPHPDLGEEWKFLPENVALRDEILCIAYDAAADSFRAKTTAPRAIPGGEFWFENTWAEFRKASIFRRDASETPRPYVSSRRGE
;
A
#
# COMPACT_ATOMS: atom_id res chain seq x y z
N ALA A 1 8.17 -9.64 5.04
CA ALA A 1 8.17 -8.25 4.54
C ALA A 1 9.39 -7.48 5.05
N ILE A 2 9.54 -7.28 6.36
CA ILE A 2 10.62 -6.46 6.97
C ILE A 2 12.01 -6.93 6.53
N LYS A 3 12.33 -8.23 6.62
CA LYS A 3 13.61 -8.78 6.14
C LYS A 3 13.94 -8.37 4.70
N ALA A 4 13.00 -8.56 3.78
CA ALA A 4 13.19 -8.21 2.37
C ALA A 4 13.33 -6.69 2.14
N LEU A 5 12.73 -5.84 2.98
CA LEU A 5 12.96 -4.39 2.94
C LEU A 5 14.39 -4.04 3.38
N LEU A 6 14.85 -4.62 4.51
CA LEU A 6 16.18 -4.37 5.07
C LEU A 6 17.30 -4.87 4.15
N GLU A 7 17.15 -6.06 3.55
CA GLU A 7 18.11 -6.62 2.58
C GLU A 7 18.29 -5.73 1.33
N ARG A 8 17.32 -4.86 1.06
CA ARG A 8 17.34 -3.91 -0.05
C ARG A 8 17.83 -2.52 0.39
N GLY A 9 18.34 -2.41 1.61
CA GLY A 9 18.81 -1.16 2.19
C GLY A 9 17.67 -0.20 2.53
N GLY A 10 16.47 -0.69 2.81
CA GLY A 10 15.35 0.13 3.25
C GLY A 10 15.60 0.69 4.65
N GLY A 11 15.47 2.01 4.80
CA GLY A 11 15.55 2.70 6.09
C GLY A 11 14.19 3.06 6.67
N SER A 12 14.19 4.02 7.60
CA SER A 12 13.02 4.50 8.34
C SER A 12 12.06 5.31 7.48
N ARG A 13 10.75 5.07 7.56
CA ARG A 13 9.73 5.85 6.84
C ARG A 13 8.34 5.71 7.48
N GLY A 14 7.64 6.82 7.67
CA GLY A 14 6.27 6.80 8.19
C GLY A 14 6.22 6.27 9.62
N SER A 15 5.53 5.16 9.83
CA SER A 15 5.29 4.58 11.16
C SER A 15 6.35 3.56 11.61
N HIS A 16 7.49 3.43 10.93
CA HIS A 16 8.58 2.54 11.35
C HIS A 16 9.95 3.22 11.34
N LEU A 17 10.80 2.80 12.29
CA LEU A 17 12.21 3.19 12.40
C LEU A 17 13.09 1.94 12.25
N VAL A 18 14.20 2.08 11.54
CA VAL A 18 15.29 1.10 11.49
C VAL A 18 16.39 1.63 12.39
N ALA A 19 16.56 1.00 13.56
CA ALA A 19 17.60 1.39 14.51
C ALA A 19 19.00 1.10 13.93
N ASP A 20 19.90 2.08 14.02
CA ASP A 20 21.28 1.95 13.55
C ASP A 20 22.18 2.86 14.39
N PRO A 21 23.19 2.32 15.12
CA PRO A 21 24.11 3.13 15.92
C PRO A 21 24.95 4.15 15.11
N ALA A 22 25.13 3.90 13.81
CA ALA A 22 25.77 4.81 12.87
C ALA A 22 24.76 5.77 12.20
N GLY A 23 23.48 5.66 12.57
CA GLY A 23 22.38 6.44 12.04
C GLY A 23 22.30 7.87 12.57
N ALA A 24 21.25 8.57 12.13
CA ALA A 24 20.95 9.94 12.53
C ALA A 24 20.17 9.96 13.84
N LEU A 25 20.48 10.92 14.72
CA LEU A 25 19.69 11.17 15.92
C LEU A 25 18.44 11.99 15.54
N PRO A 26 17.21 11.56 15.90
CA PRO A 26 16.00 12.27 15.51
C PRO A 26 15.84 13.62 16.22
N HIS A 27 16.39 13.75 17.43
CA HIS A 27 16.33 14.96 18.23
C HIS A 27 17.48 14.99 19.25
N PRO A 28 18.14 16.14 19.51
CA PRO A 28 19.31 16.23 20.39
C PRO A 28 19.06 15.79 21.85
N ASP A 29 17.83 15.90 22.34
CA ASP A 29 17.46 15.49 23.71
C ASP A 29 17.18 13.98 23.85
N LEU A 30 17.19 13.23 22.75
CA LEU A 30 17.01 11.78 22.78
C LEU A 30 18.35 11.06 22.93
N GLY A 31 18.33 9.91 23.59
CA GLY A 31 19.51 9.06 23.77
C GLY A 31 19.99 8.44 22.46
N GLU A 32 21.25 8.02 22.45
CA GLU A 32 21.93 7.41 21.29
C GLU A 32 21.22 6.14 20.77
N GLU A 33 20.45 5.45 21.61
CA GLU A 33 19.62 4.30 21.23
C GLU A 33 18.51 4.63 20.24
N TRP A 34 18.17 5.92 20.09
CA TRP A 34 17.18 6.41 19.13
C TRP A 34 17.77 6.72 17.76
N LYS A 35 19.08 6.53 17.57
CA LYS A 35 19.69 6.67 16.25
C LYS A 35 19.06 5.71 15.25
N PHE A 36 18.71 6.26 14.09
CA PHE A 36 18.00 5.52 13.05
C PHE A 36 18.63 5.71 11.67
N LEU A 37 18.50 4.69 10.83
CA LEU A 37 18.85 4.77 9.42
C LEU A 37 17.76 5.58 8.67
N PRO A 38 18.08 6.73 8.04
CA PRO A 38 17.11 7.51 7.27
C PRO A 38 16.50 6.74 6.10
N GLU A 39 15.37 7.22 5.57
CA GLU A 39 14.71 6.62 4.43
C GLU A 39 15.67 6.45 3.23
N ASN A 40 15.62 5.28 2.59
CA ASN A 40 16.21 5.10 1.27
C ASN A 40 15.22 5.55 0.19
N VAL A 41 15.39 6.80 -0.27
CA VAL A 41 14.48 7.44 -1.23
C VAL A 41 14.44 6.76 -2.61
N ALA A 42 15.46 5.97 -2.97
CA ALA A 42 15.49 5.23 -4.23
C ALA A 42 14.41 4.13 -4.30
N LEU A 43 13.88 3.70 -3.14
CA LEU A 43 12.82 2.69 -3.06
C LEU A 43 11.40 3.29 -3.18
N ARG A 44 11.26 4.60 -3.43
CA ARG A 44 9.93 5.26 -3.50
C ARG A 44 9.15 4.90 -4.77
N ASP A 45 9.85 4.53 -5.84
CA ASP A 45 9.25 4.25 -7.15
C ASP A 45 8.89 2.77 -7.34
N GLU A 46 8.64 2.07 -6.24
CA GLU A 46 8.32 0.65 -6.23
C GLU A 46 7.47 0.27 -5.01
N ILE A 47 6.75 -0.83 -5.16
CA ILE A 47 5.94 -1.45 -4.12
C ILE A 47 6.51 -2.83 -3.87
N LEU A 48 6.97 -3.08 -2.63
CA LEU A 48 7.36 -4.41 -2.18
C LEU A 48 6.11 -5.26 -1.93
N CYS A 49 5.90 -6.27 -2.75
CA CYS A 49 4.81 -7.23 -2.61
C CYS A 49 5.33 -8.52 -1.99
N ILE A 50 4.65 -8.98 -0.94
CA ILE A 50 4.89 -10.29 -0.33
C ILE A 50 3.69 -11.19 -0.63
N ALA A 51 3.96 -12.41 -1.10
CA ALA A 51 2.95 -13.43 -1.31
C ALA A 51 3.39 -14.73 -0.64
N TYR A 52 2.46 -15.40 0.05
CA TYR A 52 2.68 -16.77 0.51
C TYR A 52 2.43 -17.73 -0.65
N ASP A 53 3.38 -18.63 -0.88
CA ASP A 53 3.25 -19.77 -1.78
C ASP A 53 2.96 -21.01 -0.94
N ALA A 54 1.73 -21.51 -1.05
CA ALA A 54 1.28 -22.71 -0.33
C ALA A 54 1.93 -24.00 -0.85
N ALA A 55 2.31 -24.07 -2.13
CA ALA A 55 2.93 -25.27 -2.69
C ALA A 55 4.37 -25.44 -2.21
N ALA A 56 5.08 -24.33 -2.04
CA ALA A 56 6.46 -24.29 -1.57
C ALA A 56 6.57 -23.99 -0.06
N ASP A 57 5.45 -23.88 0.65
CA ASP A 57 5.35 -23.45 2.05
C ASP A 57 6.30 -22.29 2.42
N SER A 58 6.31 -21.24 1.61
CA SER A 58 7.29 -20.16 1.74
C SER A 58 6.75 -18.82 1.28
N PHE A 59 7.39 -17.73 1.70
CA PHE A 59 7.06 -16.39 1.23
C PHE A 59 7.95 -15.97 0.08
N ARG A 60 7.35 -15.41 -0.97
CA ARG A 60 8.04 -14.71 -2.04
C ARG A 60 7.93 -13.21 -1.89
N ALA A 61 9.03 -12.52 -2.15
CA ALA A 61 9.07 -11.08 -2.30
C ALA A 61 9.28 -10.72 -3.77
N LYS A 62 8.51 -9.74 -4.27
CA LYS A 62 8.73 -9.13 -5.58
C LYS A 62 8.46 -7.63 -5.49
N THR A 63 9.02 -6.86 -6.41
CA THR A 63 8.66 -5.45 -6.57
C THR A 63 7.76 -5.24 -7.78
N THR A 64 6.95 -4.19 -7.73
CA THR A 64 6.20 -3.69 -8.87
C THR A 64 6.24 -2.17 -8.87
N ALA A 65 6.18 -1.54 -10.05
CA ALA A 65 6.02 -0.10 -10.13
C ALA A 65 4.68 0.34 -9.47
N PRO A 66 4.63 1.52 -8.83
CA PRO A 66 3.39 2.16 -8.42
C PRO A 66 2.48 2.35 -9.62
N ARG A 67 1.16 2.24 -9.40
CA ARG A 67 0.19 2.54 -10.46
C ARG A 67 0.22 4.03 -10.74
N ALA A 68 0.19 4.38 -12.03
CA ALA A 68 0.01 5.75 -12.44
C ALA A 68 -1.32 6.30 -11.87
N ILE A 69 -1.31 7.59 -11.54
CA ILE A 69 -2.54 8.30 -11.20
C ILE A 69 -3.43 8.26 -12.45
N PRO A 70 -4.69 7.77 -12.34
CA PRO A 70 -5.60 7.74 -13.48
C PRO A 70 -5.77 9.15 -14.08
N GLY A 71 -5.75 9.24 -15.41
CA GLY A 71 -6.10 10.48 -16.09
C GLY A 71 -7.60 10.74 -15.98
N GLY A 72 -7.99 11.91 -15.49
CA GLY A 72 -9.38 12.36 -15.37
C GLY A 72 -9.67 13.09 -14.07
N GLU A 73 -10.70 13.95 -14.07
CA GLU A 73 -11.22 14.54 -12.85
C GLU A 73 -12.31 13.64 -12.24
N PHE A 74 -11.90 12.73 -11.37
CA PHE A 74 -12.83 11.88 -10.62
C PHE A 74 -13.21 12.58 -9.32
N TRP A 75 -14.35 13.26 -9.33
CA TRP A 75 -14.91 13.81 -8.10
C TRP A 75 -15.39 12.67 -7.22
N PHE A 76 -14.76 12.50 -6.05
CA PHE A 76 -14.93 11.35 -5.18
C PHE A 76 -16.40 11.03 -4.91
N GLU A 77 -17.20 12.04 -4.60
CA GLU A 77 -18.63 11.91 -4.28
C GLU A 77 -19.44 11.32 -5.44
N ASN A 78 -19.15 11.75 -6.68
CA ASN A 78 -19.85 11.27 -7.87
C ASN A 78 -19.43 9.85 -8.21
N THR A 79 -18.13 9.59 -8.28
CA THR A 79 -17.59 8.26 -8.57
C THR A 79 -18.01 7.24 -7.49
N TRP A 80 -18.05 7.65 -6.23
CA TRP A 80 -18.53 6.81 -5.13
C TRP A 80 -20.03 6.54 -5.20
N ALA A 81 -20.85 7.54 -5.53
CA ALA A 81 -22.28 7.34 -5.74
C ALA A 81 -22.56 6.36 -6.88
N GLU A 82 -21.81 6.45 -7.98
CA GLU A 82 -21.90 5.55 -9.12
C GLU A 82 -21.42 4.13 -8.79
N PHE A 83 -20.30 4.00 -8.05
CA PHE A 83 -19.81 2.71 -7.56
C PHE A 83 -20.86 2.02 -6.69
N ARG A 84 -21.47 2.73 -5.73
CA ARG A 84 -22.51 2.15 -4.85
C ARG A 84 -23.73 1.68 -5.63
N LYS A 85 -24.06 2.35 -6.73
CA LYS A 85 -25.14 1.95 -7.66
C LYS A 85 -24.71 0.90 -8.68
N ALA A 86 -23.44 0.48 -8.67
CA ALA A 86 -22.78 -0.29 -9.72
C ALA A 86 -22.86 0.31 -11.13
N SER A 87 -23.27 1.58 -11.27
CA SER A 87 -23.48 2.21 -12.58
C SER A 87 -22.17 2.49 -13.31
N ILE A 88 -21.06 2.62 -12.57
CA ILE A 88 -19.71 2.77 -13.10
C ILE A 88 -19.20 1.50 -13.82
N PHE A 89 -19.83 0.35 -13.59
CA PHE A 89 -19.46 -0.92 -14.21
C PHE A 89 -20.23 -1.23 -15.50
N ARG A 90 -21.18 -0.37 -15.88
CA ARG A 90 -21.93 -0.55 -17.13
C ARG A 90 -20.99 -0.46 -18.33
N ARG A 91 -21.10 -1.43 -19.23
CA ARG A 91 -20.40 -1.44 -20.52
C ARG A 91 -21.13 -0.58 -21.56
N ASP A 92 -22.45 -0.47 -21.44
CA ASP A 92 -23.29 0.36 -22.29
C ASP A 92 -24.54 0.85 -21.54
N ALA A 93 -25.33 1.74 -22.18
CA ALA A 93 -26.49 2.37 -21.57
C ALA A 93 -27.66 1.42 -21.28
N SER A 94 -27.70 0.26 -21.95
CA SER A 94 -28.76 -0.75 -21.81
C SER A 94 -28.48 -1.75 -20.68
N GLU A 95 -27.24 -1.84 -20.20
CA GLU A 95 -26.87 -2.75 -19.13
C GLU A 95 -27.44 -2.29 -17.77
N THR A 96 -28.32 -3.10 -17.18
CA THR A 96 -28.82 -2.87 -15.82
C THR A 96 -27.72 -3.12 -14.79
N PRO A 97 -27.33 -2.12 -13.98
CA PRO A 97 -26.33 -2.30 -12.93
C PRO A 97 -26.73 -3.37 -11.93
N ARG A 98 -25.75 -4.15 -11.47
CA ARG A 98 -25.92 -5.14 -10.39
C ARG A 98 -25.19 -4.64 -9.13
N PRO A 99 -25.82 -3.77 -8.32
CA PRO A 99 -25.22 -3.34 -7.07
C PRO A 99 -24.97 -4.54 -6.16
N TYR A 100 -23.90 -4.47 -5.37
CA TYR A 100 -23.68 -5.46 -4.32
C TYR A 100 -24.81 -5.35 -3.29
N VAL A 101 -25.67 -6.36 -3.23
CA VAL A 101 -26.70 -6.46 -2.19
C VAL A 101 -26.10 -7.26 -1.06
N SER A 102 -25.78 -6.58 0.05
CA SER A 102 -25.51 -7.27 1.31
C SER A 102 -26.79 -8.02 1.68
N SER A 103 -26.78 -9.34 1.56
CA SER A 103 -27.80 -10.19 2.15
C SER A 103 -27.65 -10.09 3.67
N ARG A 104 -28.30 -9.10 4.28
CA ARG A 104 -28.70 -9.26 5.68
C ARG A 104 -29.59 -10.50 5.70
N ARG A 105 -29.10 -11.58 6.30
CA ARG A 105 -29.98 -12.68 6.73
C ARG A 105 -31.06 -12.04 7.59
N GLY A 106 -32.31 -12.36 7.27
CA GLY A 106 -33.49 -11.80 7.90
C GLY A 106 -33.46 -11.93 9.42
N GLU A 107 -34.06 -10.93 10.04
CA GLU A 107 -34.75 -11.06 11.33
C GLU A 107 -35.84 -12.13 11.26
#